data_AF-D8F734-F1
#
_entry.id   AF-D8F734-F1
#
_cell.length_a   1.000
_cell.length_b   1.000
_cell.length_c   1.000
_cell.angle_alpha   90.00
_cell.angle_beta   90.00
_cell.angle_gamma   90.00
#
_symmetry.space_group_name_H-M   'P 1'
#
loop_
_entity.id
_entity.type
_entity.pdbx_description
1 polymer ?
#
loop_
_entity_poly.entity_id
_entity_poly.type
_entity_poly.pdbx_seq_one_letter_code
_entity_poly.pdbx_strand_id
1 'polypeptide(L)' 'MIRQSKKDAILELKNTGMSLRKIARTLKVSRNTITKILKDPDEAAPHRESRHEEHVPLIRDLFKECKGNAVR' A
#
# COMPACT_ATOMS: atom_id res chain seq x y z
N MET A 1 3.24 2.41 0.04
CA MET A 1 1.82 2.04 0.30
C MET A 1 0.93 3.15 -0.26
N ILE A 2 0.01 2.85 -1.18
CA ILE A 2 -0.92 3.85 -1.71
C ILE A 2 -2.00 4.04 -0.65
N ARG A 3 -2.25 5.29 -0.25
CA ARG A 3 -3.31 5.65 0.70
C ARG A 3 -4.65 5.13 0.17
N GLN A 4 -5.45 4.48 1.03
CA GLN A 4 -6.76 3.91 0.66
C GLN A 4 -7.63 4.93 -0.12
N SER A 5 -7.60 6.20 0.32
CA SER A 5 -8.30 7.31 -0.32
C SER A 5 -7.95 7.55 -1.79
N LYS A 6 -6.75 7.16 -2.25
CA LYS A 6 -6.38 7.25 -3.66
C LYS A 6 -6.94 6.10 -4.49
N LYS A 7 -7.18 4.92 -3.89
CA LYS A 7 -7.82 3.80 -4.58
C LYS A 7 -9.29 4.11 -4.85
N ASP A 8 -9.98 4.65 -3.85
CA ASP A 8 -11.40 5.02 -3.95
C ASP A 8 -11.62 6.07 -5.04
N ALA A 9 -10.78 7.12 -5.07
CA ALA A 9 -10.81 8.13 -6.12
C ALA A 9 -10.57 7.56 -7.54
N ILE A 10 -9.73 6.53 -7.69
CA ILE A 10 -9.51 5.87 -8.99
C ILE A 10 -10.78 5.11 -9.42
N LEU A 11 -11.44 4.42 -8.48
CA LEU A 11 -12.68 3.67 -8.73
C LEU A 11 -13.83 4.60 -9.11
N GLU A 12 -14.01 5.70 -8.38
CA GLU A 12 -15.03 6.72 -8.70
C GLU A 12 -14.80 7.35 -10.08
N LEU A 13 -13.56 7.73 -10.39
CA LEU A 13 -13.22 8.30 -11.70
C LEU A 13 -13.36 7.29 -12.85
N LYS A 14 -13.22 5.99 -12.57
CA LYS A 14 -13.50 4.95 -13.56
C LYS A 14 -15.00 4.78 -13.79
N ASN A 15 -15.81 4.84 -12.73
CA ASN A 15 -17.27 4.73 -12.79
C ASN A 15 -17.90 5.90 -13.55
N THR A 16 -17.31 7.09 -13.46
CA THR A 16 -17.73 8.28 -14.26
C THR A 16 -17.35 8.19 -15.74
N GLY A 17 -16.76 7.08 -16.20
CA GLY A 17 -16.43 6.84 -17.60
C GLY A 17 -15.15 7.51 -18.09
N MET A 18 -14.31 8.06 -17.21
CA MET A 18 -13.04 8.65 -17.65
C MET A 18 -12.05 7.60 -18.15
N SER A 19 -11.28 8.00 -19.17
CA SER A 19 -10.20 7.16 -19.69
C SER A 19 -9.05 7.05 -18.70
N LEU A 20 -8.38 5.90 -18.66
CA LEU A 20 -7.25 5.64 -17.76
C LEU A 20 -6.13 6.67 -17.91
N ARG A 21 -5.91 7.20 -19.12
CA ARG A 21 -4.93 8.28 -19.37
C ARG A 21 -5.32 9.58 -18.68
N LYS A 22 -6.61 9.91 -18.66
CA LYS A 22 -7.13 11.12 -17.99
C LYS A 22 -7.00 10.98 -16.48
N ILE A 23 -7.38 9.81 -15.93
CA ILE A 23 -7.24 9.48 -14.51
C ILE A 23 -5.77 9.53 -14.05
N ALA A 24 -4.84 9.00 -14.86
CA ALA A 24 -3.41 9.05 -14.57
C ALA A 24 -2.88 10.49 -14.46
N ARG A 25 -3.31 11.37 -15.37
CA ARG A 25 -2.91 12.78 -15.38
C ARG A 25 -3.53 13.56 -14.23
N THR A 26 -4.80 13.33 -13.92
CA THR A 26 -5.51 14.06 -12.84
C THR A 26 -4.97 13.68 -11.46
N LEU A 27 -4.75 12.38 -11.20
CA LEU A 27 -4.26 11.90 -9.92
C LEU A 27 -2.73 11.92 -9.79
N LYS A 28 -2.01 12.22 -10.88
CA LYS A 28 -0.54 12.14 -10.97
C LYS A 28 -0.01 10.77 -10.54
N VAL A 29 -0.71 9.71 -10.97
CA VAL A 29 -0.37 8.31 -10.69
C VAL A 29 -0.05 7.61 -12.01
N SER A 30 0.92 6.71 -12.00
CA SER A 30 1.30 5.97 -13.21
C SER A 30 0.12 5.15 -13.73
N ARG A 31 -0.01 5.04 -15.06
CA ARG A 31 -1.03 4.18 -15.68
C ARG A 31 -0.92 2.73 -15.16
N ASN A 32 0.30 2.24 -14.97
CA ASN A 32 0.58 0.88 -14.50
C ASN A 32 -0.01 0.64 -13.11
N THR A 33 0.11 1.64 -12.22
CA THR A 33 -0.46 1.60 -10.87
C THR A 33 -1.99 1.56 -10.93
N ILE A 34 -2.61 2.38 -11.79
CA ILE A 34 -4.07 2.37 -11.97
C ILE A 34 -4.54 1.02 -12.53
N THR A 35 -3.85 0.47 -13.53
CA THR A 35 -4.20 -0.85 -14.09
C THR A 35 -4.02 -1.99 -13.10
N LYS A 36 -3.05 -1.90 -12.16
CA LYS A 36 -2.93 -2.88 -11.07
C LYS A 36 -4.11 -2.79 -10.11
N ILE A 37 -4.42 -1.58 -9.63
CA ILE A 37 -5.54 -1.33 -8.70
C ILE A 37 -6.89 -1.76 -9.29
N LEU A 38 -7.10 -1.55 -10.59
CA LEU A 38 -8.34 -1.96 -11.26
C LEU A 38 -8.43 -3.47 -11.54
N LYS A 39 -7.29 -4.17 -11.61
CA LYS A 39 -7.27 -5.63 -11.79
C LYS A 39 -7.47 -6.35 -10.46
N ASP A 40 -6.82 -5.87 -9.41
CA ASP A 40 -6.92 -6.39 -8.05
C ASP A 40 -7.32 -5.28 -7.08
N PRO A 41 -8.62 -4.97 -6.95
CA PRO A 41 -9.09 -3.96 -6.01
C PRO A 41 -8.68 -4.27 -4.55
N ASP A 42 -8.60 -5.58 -4.23
CA ASP A 42 -8.21 -6.11 -2.93
C ASP A 42 -6.70 -6.33 -2.75
N GLU A 43 -5.83 -5.89 -3.68
CA GLU A 43 -4.39 -5.79 -3.43
C GLU A 43 -4.11 -4.63 -2.42
N ALA A 44 -4.66 -4.71 -1.21
CA ALA A 44 -3.79 -4.51 -0.06
C ALA A 44 -2.69 -5.55 -0.26
N ALA A 45 -1.46 -5.10 -0.53
CA ALA A 45 -0.33 -6.01 -0.74
C ALA A 45 -0.45 -7.14 0.27
N PRO A 46 -0.47 -8.42 -0.16
CA PRO A 46 -0.72 -9.52 0.75
C PRO A 46 0.21 -9.30 1.93
N HIS A 47 -0.39 -9.14 3.11
CA HIS A 47 0.35 -9.11 4.36
C HIS A 47 0.99 -10.49 4.41
N ARG A 48 2.22 -10.57 3.88
CA ARG A 48 3.00 -11.79 3.93
C ARG A 48 3.31 -11.93 5.40
N GLU A 49 2.56 -12.80 6.05
CA GLU A 49 2.82 -13.19 7.43
C GLU A 49 4.31 -13.50 7.49
N SER A 50 5.03 -12.69 8.27
CA SER A 50 6.43 -12.94 8.50
C SER A 50 6.50 -14.25 9.27
N ARG A 51 7.48 -15.11 8.98
CA ARG A 51 7.76 -16.28 9.81
C ARG A 51 7.95 -15.93 11.30
N HIS A 52 8.25 -14.66 11.59
CA HIS A 52 8.51 -14.13 12.92
C HIS A 52 7.39 -13.22 13.44
N GLU A 53 6.17 -13.28 12.88
CA GLU A 53 5.01 -12.50 13.34
C GLU A 53 4.78 -12.66 14.85
N GLU A 54 4.91 -13.90 15.35
CA GLU A 54 4.76 -14.26 16.76
C GLU A 54 5.79 -13.56 17.68
N HIS A 55 6.95 -13.17 17.15
CA HIS A 55 8.02 -12.53 17.90
C HIS A 55 7.96 -11.00 17.85
N VAL A 56 7.02 -10.42 17.11
CA VAL A 56 6.87 -8.95 17.01
C VAL A 56 6.75 -8.26 18.37
N PRO A 57 6.02 -8.79 19.38
CA PRO A 57 5.97 -8.18 20.71
C PRO A 57 7.35 -8.14 21.36
N LEU A 58 8.07 -9.28 21.36
CA LEU A 58 9.39 -9.40 21.96
C LEU A 58 10.41 -8.46 21.30
N ILE A 59 10.40 -8.37 19.96
CA ILE A 59 11.30 -7.49 19.21
C ILE A 59 11.03 -6.01 19.58
N ARG A 60 9.77 -5.62 19.77
CA ARG A 60 9.42 -4.24 20.15
C ARG A 60 9.90 -3.89 21.55
N ASP A 61 9.82 -4.82 22.48
CA ASP A 61 10.26 -4.60 23.86
C ASP A 61 11.79 -4.52 23.92
N LEU A 62 12.49 -5.47 23.29
CA LEU A 62 13.94 -5.43 23.16
C LEU A 62 14.44 -4.16 22.45
N PHE A 63 13.73 -3.70 21.41
CA PHE A 63 14.09 -2.46 20.72
C PHE A 63 14.07 -1.24 21.65
N LYS A 64 13.10 -1.16 22.57
CA LYS A 64 13.03 -0.09 23.57
C LYS A 64 14.13 -0.23 24.61
N GLU A 65 14.34 -1.44 25.14
CA GLU A 65 15.36 -1.71 26.14
C GLU A 65 16.77 -1.42 25.63
N CYS A 66 17.06 -1.86 24.41
CA CYS A 66 18.33 -1.61 23.73
C CYS A 66 18.46 -0.18 23.21
N LYS A 67 17.47 0.71 23.43
CA LYS A 67 17.43 2.09 22.92
C LYS A 67 17.72 2.19 21.42
N GLY A 68 17.26 1.21 20.65
CA GLY A 68 17.49 1.16 19.21
C GLY A 68 18.96 0.93 18.81
N ASN A 69 19.75 0.27 19.65
CA ASN A 69 21.13 -0.12 19.30
C ASN A 69 21.13 -1.21 18.22
N ALA A 70 20.88 -0.81 16.98
CA ALA A 70 21.07 -1.63 15.80
C ALA A 70 22.56 -1.60 15.45
N VAL A 71 23.34 -2.47 16.10
CA VAL A 71 24.72 -2.73 15.68
C VAL A 71 24.62 -3.34 14.27
N ARG A 72 25.08 -2.58 13.28
CA ARG A 72 24.99 -2.87 11.85
C ARG A 72 26.07 -3.84 11.41
#